data_AF-A0A3D4QUX4-F1
#
_entry.id   AF-A0A3D4QUX4-F1
#
_cell.length_a   1.000
_cell.length_b   1.000
_cell.length_c   1.000
_cell.angle_alpha   90.00
_cell.angle_beta   90.00
_cell.angle_gamma   90.00
#
_symmetry.space_group_name_H-M   'P 1'
#
loop_
_entity.id
_entity.type
_entity.pdbx_description
1 polymer ?
#
loop_
_entity_poly.entity_id
_entity_poly.type
_entity_poly.pdbx_seq_one_letter_code
_entity_poly.pdbx_strand_id
1 'polypeptide(L)'
;DFLLSTQTGEKLFHNFAENLPIVDYHCHISPKEIFEDKSFSSITEVWLGGDHYKWRLMRANGVDERYITGDAPAREKFQKWAETLERCIGNPVYEWSHLELKRFFGYEGNLSGKTAEEVWELANKKLASREFSCRNLIR
;
A
#
# COMPACT_ATOMS: atom_id res chain seq x y z
N ASP A 1 8.96 -12.89 11.52
CA ASP A 1 9.88 -12.12 12.39
C ASP A 1 10.60 -10.98 11.67
N PHE A 2 9.90 -10.23 10.80
CA PHE A 2 10.50 -9.06 10.15
C PHE A 2 10.88 -8.00 11.20
N LEU A 3 12.11 -7.46 11.13
CA LEU A 3 12.73 -6.53 12.10
C LEU A 3 12.94 -7.07 13.53
N LEU A 4 12.60 -8.32 13.82
CA LEU A 4 12.83 -8.94 15.12
C LEU A 4 14.17 -9.70 15.09
N SER A 5 15.20 -9.16 15.76
CA SER A 5 16.56 -9.71 15.73
C SER A 5 16.96 -10.51 16.98
N THR A 6 16.05 -10.65 17.96
CA THR A 6 16.32 -11.33 19.22
C THR A 6 15.12 -12.15 19.68
N GLN A 7 15.40 -13.24 20.42
CA GLN A 7 14.36 -14.07 21.03
C GLN A 7 13.47 -13.27 22.01
N THR A 8 14.03 -12.27 22.69
CA THR A 8 13.25 -11.37 23.55
C THR A 8 12.30 -10.51 22.72
N GLY A 9 12.76 -9.95 21.59
CA GLY A 9 11.92 -9.19 20.67
C GLY A 9 10.77 -10.00 20.08
N GLU A 10 11.05 -11.23 19.65
CA GLU A 10 10.03 -12.19 19.19
C GLU A 10 8.97 -12.45 20.27
N LYS A 11 9.39 -12.76 21.50
CA LYS A 11 8.46 -13.00 22.62
C LYS A 11 7.62 -11.77 22.95
N LEU A 12 8.20 -10.58 22.96
CA LEU A 12 7.46 -9.35 23.26
C LEU A 12 6.44 -9.02 22.17
N PHE A 13 6.82 -9.18 20.90
CA PHE A 13 5.93 -8.90 19.78
C PHE A 13 4.78 -9.92 19.70
N HIS A 14 5.09 -11.21 19.55
CA HIS A 14 4.09 -12.25 19.28
C HIS A 14 3.17 -12.53 20.47
N ASN A 15 3.69 -12.49 21.70
CA ASN A 15 2.88 -12.84 22.87
C ASN A 15 2.07 -11.66 23.43
N PHE A 16 2.44 -10.41 23.10
CA PHE A 16 1.82 -9.23 23.70
C PHE A 16 1.40 -8.16 22.70
N ALA A 17 2.27 -7.75 21.77
CA ALA A 17 2.01 -6.57 20.93
C ALA A 17 1.11 -6.86 19.73
N GLU A 18 1.29 -8.00 19.06
CA GLU A 18 0.71 -8.31 17.73
C GLU A 18 -0.82 -8.18 17.70
N ASN A 19 -1.50 -8.58 18.77
CA ASN A 19 -2.96 -8.65 18.85
C ASN A 19 -3.60 -7.44 19.54
N LEU A 20 -2.82 -6.42 19.90
CA LEU A 20 -3.38 -5.20 20.49
C LEU A 20 -4.11 -4.37 19.42
N PRO A 21 -5.22 -3.70 19.78
CA PRO A 21 -5.89 -2.79 18.88
C PRO A 21 -5.01 -1.59 18.56
N ILE A 22 -5.20 -1.01 17.37
CA ILE A 22 -4.55 0.23 16.96
C ILE A 22 -5.33 1.41 17.54
N VAL A 23 -4.64 2.29 18.25
CA VAL A 23 -5.17 3.57 18.71
C VAL A 23 -4.51 4.69 17.89
N ASP A 24 -5.12 5.01 16.75
CA ASP A 24 -4.64 6.04 15.83
C ASP A 24 -5.26 7.40 16.16
N TYR A 25 -4.78 8.02 17.24
CA TYR A 25 -5.34 9.27 17.78
C TYR A 25 -5.09 10.50 16.89
N HIS A 26 -4.23 10.38 15.87
CA HIS A 26 -3.93 11.45 14.94
C HIS A 26 -3.68 10.91 13.54
N CYS A 27 -4.62 11.16 12.63
CA CYS A 27 -4.52 10.78 11.24
C CYS A 27 -5.15 11.86 10.34
N HIS A 28 -4.96 11.68 9.02
CA HIS A 28 -5.51 12.57 7.99
C HIS A 28 -6.50 11.84 7.07
N ILE A 29 -7.10 10.74 7.55
CA ILE A 29 -8.11 9.99 6.79
C ILE A 29 -9.36 10.87 6.63
N SER A 30 -9.96 10.86 5.43
CA SER A 30 -11.16 11.65 5.13
C SER A 30 -12.36 11.19 5.97
N PRO A 31 -12.93 12.02 6.85
CA PRO A 31 -14.13 11.66 7.61
C PRO A 31 -15.33 11.37 6.70
N LYS A 32 -15.38 12.03 5.53
CA LYS A 32 -16.41 11.80 4.52
C LYS A 32 -16.31 10.40 3.91
N GLU A 33 -15.10 9.94 3.56
CA GLU A 33 -14.93 8.60 2.98
C GLU A 33 -15.26 7.50 3.99
N ILE A 34 -14.96 7.72 5.27
CA ILE A 34 -15.39 6.84 6.36
C ILE A 34 -16.91 6.85 6.47
N PHE A 35 -17.53 8.03 6.47
CA PHE A 35 -18.99 8.15 6.58
C PHE A 35 -19.72 7.50 5.40
N GLU A 36 -19.23 7.67 4.17
CA GLU A 36 -19.82 7.10 2.96
C GLU A 36 -19.45 5.63 2.74
N ASP A 37 -18.54 5.09 3.56
CA ASP A 37 -17.96 3.75 3.41
C ASP A 37 -17.46 3.51 1.98
N LYS A 38 -16.63 4.45 1.50
CA LYS A 38 -16.17 4.50 0.12
C LYS A 38 -15.53 3.18 -0.31
N SER A 39 -15.90 2.71 -1.50
CA SER A 39 -15.21 1.64 -2.22
C SER A 39 -14.24 2.24 -3.23
N PHE A 40 -13.09 1.61 -3.41
CA PHE A 40 -12.03 2.09 -4.30
C PHE A 40 -12.09 1.37 -5.65
N SER A 41 -11.87 2.11 -6.72
CA SER A 41 -11.94 1.62 -8.11
C SER A 41 -10.74 0.78 -8.52
N SER A 42 -9.58 1.00 -7.90
CA SER A 42 -8.35 0.26 -8.19
C SER A 42 -7.28 0.45 -7.10
N ILE A 43 -6.26 -0.40 -7.11
CA ILE A 43 -5.09 -0.25 -6.23
C ILE A 43 -4.40 1.09 -6.45
N THR A 44 -4.37 1.62 -7.68
CA THR A 44 -3.85 2.97 -7.96
C THR A 44 -4.59 4.05 -7.18
N GLU A 45 -5.92 3.96 -7.04
CA GLU A 45 -6.67 4.96 -6.28
C GLU A 45 -6.29 4.92 -4.80
N VAL A 46 -6.32 3.74 -4.17
CA VAL A 46 -6.06 3.60 -2.73
C VAL A 46 -4.58 3.80 -2.38
N TRP A 47 -3.64 3.48 -3.28
CA TRP A 47 -2.20 3.63 -3.02
C TRP A 47 -1.58 4.94 -3.50
N LEU A 48 -2.01 5.44 -4.66
CA LEU A 48 -1.43 6.63 -5.31
C LEU A 48 -2.37 7.84 -5.27
N GLY A 49 -3.59 7.72 -4.73
CA GLY A 49 -4.46 8.86 -4.48
C GLY A 49 -4.04 9.71 -3.27
N GLY A 50 -3.14 9.18 -2.43
CA GLY A 50 -2.71 9.80 -1.17
C GLY A 50 -1.29 9.41 -0.77
N ASP A 51 -0.86 10.05 0.32
CA ASP A 51 0.50 10.22 0.81
C ASP A 51 1.59 10.36 -0.28
N HIS A 52 1.98 11.61 -0.46
CA HIS A 52 2.88 12.12 -1.50
C HIS A 52 4.30 11.52 -1.53
N TYR A 53 4.65 10.59 -0.63
CA TYR A 53 5.92 9.87 -0.66
C TYR A 53 6.11 9.08 -1.96
N LYS A 54 5.08 8.35 -2.41
CA LYS A 54 5.14 7.57 -3.65
C LYS A 54 5.37 8.49 -4.85
N TRP A 55 4.65 9.61 -4.92
CA TRP A 55 4.85 10.64 -5.97
C TRP A 55 6.25 11.23 -5.95
N ARG A 56 6.78 11.56 -4.76
CA ARG A 56 8.14 12.09 -4.62
C ARG A 56 9.18 11.09 -5.15
N LEU A 57 9.03 9.80 -4.85
CA LEU A 57 9.92 8.76 -5.34
C LEU A 57 9.80 8.56 -6.86
N MET A 58 8.59 8.59 -7.41
CA MET A 58 8.38 8.52 -8.86
C MET A 58 9.09 9.69 -9.58
N ARG A 59 8.95 10.93 -9.07
CA ARG A 59 9.66 12.11 -9.60
C ARG A 59 11.17 11.96 -9.48
N ALA A 60 11.68 11.53 -8.33
CA ALA A 60 13.11 11.30 -8.11
C ALA A 60 13.67 10.22 -9.06
N ASN A 61 12.82 9.29 -9.49
CA ASN A 61 13.16 8.24 -10.45
C ASN A 61 12.96 8.65 -11.93
N GLY A 62 12.66 9.93 -12.19
CA GLY A 62 12.49 10.48 -13.54
C GLY A 62 11.20 10.07 -14.24
N VAL A 63 10.18 9.63 -13.50
CA VAL A 63 8.86 9.34 -14.08
C VAL A 63 8.18 10.65 -14.48
N ASP A 64 7.66 10.71 -15.71
CA ASP A 64 6.91 11.86 -16.22
C ASP A 64 5.66 12.13 -15.37
N GLU A 65 5.40 13.41 -15.09
CA GLU A 65 4.32 13.85 -14.20
C GLU A 65 2.92 13.38 -14.67
N ARG A 66 2.76 13.11 -15.98
CA ARG A 66 1.56 12.50 -16.56
C ARG A 66 1.18 11.18 -15.88
N TYR A 67 2.18 10.37 -15.51
CA TYR A 67 2.00 9.09 -14.83
C TYR A 67 1.89 9.19 -13.30
N ILE A 68 2.00 10.41 -12.75
CA ILE A 68 1.94 10.66 -11.32
C ILE A 68 0.58 11.32 -11.02
N THR A 69 0.49 12.64 -11.23
CA THR A 69 -0.73 13.41 -10.97
C THR A 69 -1.54 13.76 -12.23
N GLY A 70 -1.01 13.50 -13.42
CA GLY A 70 -1.69 13.77 -14.69
C GLY A 70 -2.77 12.75 -15.08
N ASP A 71 -3.07 12.68 -16.38
CA ASP A 71 -4.24 12.00 -16.93
C ASP A 71 -4.00 10.56 -17.41
N ALA A 72 -2.84 9.97 -17.11
CA ALA A 72 -2.55 8.60 -17.53
C ALA A 72 -3.56 7.59 -16.92
N PRO A 73 -3.90 6.52 -17.64
CA PRO A 73 -4.74 5.44 -17.11
C PRO A 73 -4.18 4.86 -15.81
N ALA A 74 -5.08 4.49 -14.90
CA ALA A 74 -4.71 3.99 -13.56
C ALA A 74 -3.73 2.81 -13.61
N ARG A 75 -3.89 1.90 -14.57
CA ARG A 75 -2.99 0.75 -14.80
C ARG A 75 -1.59 1.18 -15.20
N GLU A 76 -1.45 2.20 -16.04
CA GLU A 76 -0.16 2.74 -16.46
C GLU A 76 0.55 3.44 -15.29
N LYS A 77 -0.20 4.19 -14.46
CA LYS A 77 0.36 4.79 -13.24
C LYS A 77 0.88 3.72 -12.27
N PHE A 78 0.13 2.63 -12.06
CA PHE A 78 0.56 1.50 -11.23
C PHE A 78 1.83 0.85 -11.77
N GLN A 79 1.93 0.68 -13.10
CA GLN A 79 3.13 0.15 -13.74
C GLN A 79 4.36 1.00 -13.39
N LYS A 80 4.24 2.33 -13.52
CA LYS A 80 5.33 3.26 -13.19
C LYS A 80 5.67 3.27 -11.71
N TRP A 81 4.68 3.06 -10.85
CA TRP A 81 4.95 2.86 -9.42
C TRP A 81 5.74 1.58 -9.16
N ALA A 82 5.34 0.45 -9.73
CA ALA A 82 6.04 -0.83 -9.56
C ALA A 82 7.49 -0.78 -10.07
N GLU A 83 7.72 -0.16 -11.24
CA GLU A 83 9.07 0.09 -11.79
C GLU A 83 9.91 1.03 -10.89
N THR A 84 9.26 1.95 -10.19
CA THR A 84 9.93 2.86 -9.24
C THR A 84 10.32 2.14 -7.96
N LEU A 85 9.41 1.32 -7.42
CA LEU A 85 9.61 0.61 -6.15
C LEU A 85 10.84 -0.32 -6.18
N GLU A 86 11.14 -0.94 -7.33
CA GLU A 86 12.36 -1.76 -7.51
C GLU A 86 13.66 -1.02 -7.16
N ARG A 87 13.66 0.32 -7.31
CA ARG A 87 14.82 1.18 -7.04
C ARG A 87 14.79 1.80 -5.63
N CYS A 88 13.80 1.44 -4.81
CA CYS A 88 13.60 2.01 -3.48
C CYS A 88 14.26 1.18 -2.35
N ILE A 89 15.21 0.31 -2.65
CA ILE A 89 15.94 -0.44 -1.63
C ILE A 89 16.60 0.55 -0.64
N GLY A 90 16.33 0.36 0.66
CA GLY A 90 16.79 1.27 1.72
C GLY A 90 15.86 2.46 2.00
N ASN A 91 14.82 2.67 1.20
CA ASN A 91 13.75 3.61 1.50
C ASN A 91 12.58 2.89 2.20
N PRO A 92 11.98 3.46 3.27
CA PRO A 92 10.92 2.79 4.03
C PRO A 92 9.67 2.49 3.20
N VAL A 93 9.43 3.22 2.09
CA VAL A 93 8.30 2.92 1.20
C VAL A 93 8.42 1.53 0.55
N TYR A 94 9.64 0.98 0.43
CA TYR A 94 9.83 -0.41 0.03
C TYR A 94 9.20 -1.37 1.04
N GLU A 95 9.48 -1.18 2.34
CA GLU A 95 8.92 -2.01 3.40
C GLU A 95 7.41 -1.84 3.52
N TRP A 96 6.92 -0.59 3.49
CA TRP A 96 5.48 -0.29 3.57
C TRP A 96 4.69 -0.99 2.47
N SER A 97 5.16 -0.89 1.23
CA SER A 97 4.47 -1.48 0.08
C SER A 97 4.33 -3.00 0.21
N HIS A 98 5.39 -3.70 0.65
CA HIS A 98 5.35 -5.15 0.80
C HIS A 98 4.55 -5.59 2.04
N LEU A 99 4.59 -4.83 3.13
CA LEU A 99 3.75 -5.07 4.31
C LEU A 99 2.26 -4.89 4.00
N GLU A 100 1.91 -3.83 3.26
CA GLU A 100 0.54 -3.55 2.80
C GLU A 100 0.03 -4.68 1.87
N LEU A 101 0.85 -5.10 0.90
CA LEU A 101 0.55 -6.22 0.00
C LEU A 101 0.34 -7.54 0.75
N LYS A 102 1.19 -7.83 1.71
CA LYS A 102 1.07 -9.05 2.52
C LYS A 102 -0.19 -9.02 3.39
N ARG A 103 -0.40 -7.96 4.16
CA ARG A 103 -1.47 -7.89 5.17
C ARG A 103 -2.86 -7.80 4.55
N PHE A 104 -3.06 -6.92 3.57
CA PHE A 104 -4.38 -6.68 3.00
C PHE A 104 -4.62 -7.57 1.79
N PHE A 105 -3.64 -7.69 0.90
CA PHE A 105 -3.83 -8.39 -0.37
C PHE A 105 -3.41 -9.86 -0.33
N GLY A 106 -2.71 -10.31 0.71
CA GLY A 106 -2.23 -11.69 0.83
C GLY A 106 -1.13 -12.03 -0.18
N TYR A 107 -0.45 -11.02 -0.72
CA TYR A 107 0.65 -11.19 -1.67
C TYR A 107 1.98 -11.26 -0.93
N GLU A 108 2.68 -12.39 -1.06
CA GLU A 108 3.97 -12.63 -0.41
C GLU A 108 5.18 -12.47 -1.35
N GLY A 109 4.94 -12.16 -2.63
CA GLY A 109 5.99 -11.87 -3.60
C GLY A 109 6.56 -10.46 -3.48
N ASN A 110 7.48 -10.12 -4.39
CA ASN A 110 8.03 -8.77 -4.49
C ASN A 110 7.33 -7.99 -5.60
N LEU A 111 6.87 -6.77 -5.30
CA LEU A 111 6.32 -5.88 -6.32
C LEU A 111 7.46 -5.28 -7.14
N SER A 112 7.35 -5.47 -8.45
CA SER A 112 8.33 -5.13 -9.46
C SER A 112 7.59 -4.81 -10.77
N GLY A 113 8.24 -4.16 -11.74
CA GLY A 113 7.68 -3.93 -13.07
C GLY A 113 7.24 -5.23 -13.76
N LYS A 114 7.88 -6.37 -13.44
CA LYS A 114 7.53 -7.70 -13.95
C LYS A 114 6.31 -8.32 -13.27
N THR A 115 6.12 -8.07 -11.98
CA THR A 115 5.02 -8.63 -11.17
C THR A 115 3.83 -7.67 -11.04
N ALA A 116 3.93 -6.46 -11.62
CA ALA A 116 2.89 -5.43 -11.55
C ALA A 116 1.53 -5.92 -12.06
N GLU A 117 1.49 -6.72 -13.13
CA GLU A 117 0.23 -7.24 -13.68
C GLU A 117 -0.47 -8.19 -12.70
N GLU A 118 0.29 -9.15 -12.16
CA GLU A 118 -0.22 -10.11 -11.17
C GLU A 118 -0.78 -9.39 -9.93
N VAL A 119 -0.03 -8.43 -9.40
CA VAL A 119 -0.43 -7.66 -8.21
C VAL A 119 -1.64 -6.78 -8.51
N TRP A 120 -1.70 -6.16 -9.69
CA TRP A 120 -2.83 -5.35 -10.14
C TRP A 120 -4.13 -6.16 -10.15
N GLU A 121 -4.10 -7.33 -10.80
CA GLU A 121 -5.27 -8.21 -10.91
C GLU A 121 -5.71 -8.74 -9.53
N LEU A 122 -4.75 -9.20 -8.71
CA LEU A 122 -5.02 -9.67 -7.35
C LEU A 122 -5.68 -8.59 -6.50
N ALA A 123 -5.08 -7.40 -6.48
CA ALA A 123 -5.54 -6.31 -5.62
C ALA A 123 -6.90 -5.79 -6.06
N ASN A 124 -7.11 -5.57 -7.36
CA ASN A 124 -8.37 -5.05 -7.87
C ASN A 124 -9.52 -6.04 -7.72
N LYS A 125 -9.25 -7.34 -7.85
CA LYS A 125 -10.24 -8.38 -7.54
C LYS A 125 -10.70 -8.31 -6.08
N LYS A 126 -9.79 -8.05 -5.15
CA LYS A 126 -10.12 -7.88 -3.73
C LYS A 126 -10.85 -6.55 -3.45
N LEU A 127 -10.41 -5.46 -4.06
CA LEU A 127 -11.03 -4.13 -3.92
C LEU A 127 -12.47 -4.06 -4.44
N ALA A 128 -12.86 -4.95 -5.35
CA ALA A 128 -14.24 -5.11 -5.79
C ALA A 128 -15.18 -5.65 -4.70
N SER A 129 -14.64 -6.25 -3.63
CA SER A 129 -15.40 -6.73 -2.47
C SER A 129 -15.71 -5.58 -1.50
N ARG A 130 -16.88 -5.64 -0.85
CA ARG A 130 -17.23 -4.74 0.25
C ARG A 130 -16.29 -4.86 1.45
N GLU A 131 -15.58 -5.99 1.60
CA GLU A 131 -14.55 -6.18 2.63
C GLU A 131 -13.37 -5.21 2.51
N PHE A 132 -13.21 -4.54 1.36
CA PHE A 132 -12.19 -3.54 1.11
C PHE A 132 -12.75 -2.10 1.06
N SER A 133 -13.96 -1.89 1.56
CA SER A 133 -14.48 -0.54 1.77
C SER A 133 -13.72 0.18 2.88
N CYS A 134 -13.79 1.51 2.90
CA CYS A 134 -13.08 2.35 3.86
C CYS A 134 -13.28 1.89 5.32
N ARG A 135 -14.51 1.58 5.76
CA ARG A 135 -14.75 1.11 7.13
C ARG A 135 -14.23 -0.28 7.39
N ASN A 136 -14.28 -1.18 6.40
CA ASN A 136 -13.79 -2.55 6.59
C ASN A 136 -12.26 -2.62 6.60
N LEU A 137 -11.57 -1.72 5.91
CA LEU A 137 -10.11 -1.59 6.01
C LEU A 137 -9.64 -1.06 7.37
N ILE A 138 -10.47 -0.26 8.04
CA ILE A 138 -10.18 0.28 9.39
C ILE A 138 -10.43 -0.77 10.50
N ARG A 139 -11.26 -1.78 10.22
CA ARG A 139 -11.78 -2.73 11.22
C ARG A 139 -10.76 -3.76 11.69
#